data_AF-A0A062UZ89-F1
#
_entry.id   AF-A0A062UZ89-F1
#
_cell.length_a   1.000
_cell.length_b   1.000
_cell.length_c   1.000
_cell.angle_alpha   90.00
_cell.angle_beta   90.00
_cell.angle_gamma   90.00
#
_symmetry.space_group_name_H-M   'P 1'
#
loop_
_entity.id
_entity.type
_entity.pdbx_description
1 polymer ?
#
loop_
_entity_poly.entity_id
_entity_poly.type
_entity_poly.pdbx_seq_one_letter_code
_entity_poly.pdbx_strand_id
1 'polypeptide(L)'
;MYQTNLNMYEISFHAEKERYAEDITISDLETAISNGEILEEYHDDPRGQSCLILGYSQNRQIHIVCGYTSINWIRVITVYIPKPPKWIDERMRAKRGNSDA
;
A
#
# COMPACT_ATOMS: atom_id res chain seq x y z
N MET A 1 -17.69 29.87 -3.16
CA MET A 1 -16.95 29.23 -4.27
C MET A 1 -16.75 27.78 -3.89
N TYR A 2 -17.19 26.85 -4.75
CA TYR A 2 -17.30 25.42 -4.46
C TYR A 2 -15.91 24.78 -4.48
N GLN A 3 -15.52 24.16 -3.36
CA GLN A 3 -14.34 23.31 -3.28
C GLN A 3 -14.74 21.94 -3.83
N THR A 4 -14.26 21.57 -5.01
CA THR A 4 -14.49 20.25 -5.59
C THR A 4 -13.64 19.21 -4.84
N ASN A 5 -14.30 18.26 -4.19
CA ASN A 5 -13.75 17.00 -3.65
C ASN A 5 -12.90 16.26 -4.70
N LEU A 6 -11.57 16.38 -4.72
CA LEU A 6 -10.70 15.40 -5.39
C LEU A 6 -9.33 15.34 -4.68
N ASN A 7 -8.99 14.15 -4.16
CA ASN A 7 -7.74 13.72 -3.51
C ASN A 7 -7.55 14.08 -2.02
N MET A 8 -8.30 13.41 -1.13
CA MET A 8 -8.03 13.37 0.32
C MET A 8 -6.89 12.39 0.70
N TYR A 9 -5.89 12.26 -0.17
CA TYR A 9 -4.74 11.42 0.12
C TYR A 9 -3.45 12.06 -0.40
N GLU A 10 -2.36 11.69 0.23
CA GLU A 10 -1.02 12.02 -0.23
C GLU A 10 -0.20 10.75 -0.44
N ILE A 11 0.78 10.83 -1.34
CA ILE A 11 1.73 9.75 -1.61
C ILE A 11 3.06 10.17 -0.99
N SER A 12 3.61 9.34 -0.10
CA SER A 12 4.92 9.63 0.47
C SER A 12 6.01 9.58 -0.60
N PHE A 13 7.14 10.26 -0.36
CA PHE A 13 8.28 10.20 -1.28
C PHE A 13 8.80 8.77 -1.53
N HIS A 14 8.71 7.89 -0.52
CA HIS A 14 9.08 6.48 -0.69
C HIS A 14 8.08 5.77 -1.61
N ALA A 15 6.78 5.90 -1.37
CA ALA A 15 5.76 5.33 -2.23
C ALA A 15 5.85 5.82 -3.68
N GLU A 16 6.17 7.09 -3.89
CA GLU A 16 6.34 7.65 -5.24
C GLU A 16 7.50 6.97 -5.97
N LYS A 17 8.64 6.78 -5.30
CA LYS A 17 9.79 6.04 -5.88
C LYS A 17 9.43 4.60 -6.24
N GLU A 18 8.79 3.87 -5.33
CA GLU A 18 8.45 2.47 -5.54
C GLU A 18 7.42 2.29 -6.67
N ARG A 19 6.38 3.14 -6.72
CA ARG A 19 5.39 3.08 -7.80
C ARG A 19 6.05 3.32 -9.16
N TYR A 20 6.97 4.28 -9.26
CA TYR A 20 7.70 4.54 -10.51
C TYR A 20 8.60 3.37 -10.88
N ALA A 21 9.29 2.76 -9.91
CA ALA A 21 10.16 1.61 -10.16
C ALA A 21 9.40 0.36 -10.66
N GLU A 22 8.13 0.25 -10.31
CA GLU A 22 7.26 -0.86 -10.70
C GLU A 22 6.26 -0.48 -11.82
N ASP A 23 6.39 0.67 -12.47
CA ASP A 23 5.43 1.15 -13.48
C ASP A 23 3.97 1.10 -13.01
N ILE A 24 3.72 1.58 -11.78
CA ILE A 24 2.39 1.71 -11.19
C ILE A 24 1.93 3.16 -11.37
N THR A 25 0.93 3.37 -12.21
CA THR A 25 0.36 4.71 -12.42
C THR A 25 -0.54 5.11 -11.25
N ILE A 26 -0.90 6.40 -11.17
CA ILE A 26 -1.90 6.86 -10.19
C ILE A 26 -3.24 6.16 -10.42
N SER A 27 -3.62 5.94 -11.68
CA SER A 27 -4.85 5.20 -12.02
C SER A 27 -4.79 3.75 -11.54
N ASP A 28 -3.63 3.09 -11.62
CA ASP A 28 -3.45 1.74 -11.08
C ASP A 28 -3.58 1.70 -9.57
N LEU A 29 -2.95 2.66 -8.87
CA LEU A 29 -3.03 2.80 -7.42
C LEU A 29 -4.48 3.00 -6.97
N GLU A 30 -5.21 3.96 -7.56
CA GLU A 30 -6.59 4.26 -7.20
C GLU A 30 -7.53 3.09 -7.53
N THR A 31 -7.33 2.43 -8.67
CA THR A 31 -8.09 1.23 -9.05
C THR A 31 -7.87 0.11 -8.04
N ALA A 32 -6.61 -0.18 -7.69
CA ALA A 32 -6.26 -1.21 -6.73
C ALA A 32 -6.80 -0.92 -5.33
N ILE A 33 -6.80 0.34 -4.86
CA ILE A 33 -7.44 0.70 -3.58
C ILE A 33 -8.95 0.47 -3.66
N SER A 34 -9.60 0.89 -4.74
CA SER A 34 -11.06 0.81 -4.90
C SER A 34 -11.60 -0.63 -4.92
N ASN A 35 -10.81 -1.58 -5.43
CA ASN A 35 -11.17 -3.01 -5.46
C ASN A 35 -10.41 -3.87 -4.44
N GLY A 36 -9.65 -3.25 -3.55
CA GLY A 36 -8.74 -3.95 -2.66
C GLY A 36 -9.40 -4.49 -1.39
N GLU A 37 -8.73 -5.45 -0.76
CA GLU A 37 -9.04 -5.94 0.57
C GLU A 37 -7.88 -5.66 1.53
N ILE A 38 -8.19 -5.48 2.82
CA ILE A 38 -7.16 -5.36 3.85
C ILE A 38 -6.61 -6.76 4.15
N LEU A 39 -5.31 -6.97 3.92
CA LEU A 39 -4.60 -8.20 4.25
C LEU A 39 -3.99 -8.21 5.66
N GLU A 40 -3.42 -7.07 6.08
CA GLU A 40 -2.78 -6.94 7.39
C GLU A 40 -3.18 -5.59 8.01
N GLU A 41 -3.50 -5.57 9.31
CA GLU A 41 -3.73 -4.35 10.09
C GLU A 41 -2.57 -4.15 11.08
N TYR A 42 -2.04 -2.93 11.15
CA TYR A 42 -0.92 -2.55 12.01
C TYR A 42 -1.37 -1.48 13.01
N HIS A 43 -2.15 -1.89 14.02
CA HIS A 43 -2.70 -0.97 15.02
C HIS A 43 -1.65 -0.38 15.97
N ASP A 44 -0.57 -1.13 16.22
CA ASP A 44 0.45 -0.78 17.22
C ASP A 44 1.74 -0.20 16.60
N ASP A 45 1.73 0.21 15.33
CA ASP A 45 2.91 0.83 14.72
C ASP A 45 3.19 2.18 15.40
N PRO A 46 4.41 2.42 15.95
CA PRO A 46 4.76 3.68 16.60
C PRO A 46 4.61 4.93 15.72
N ARG A 47 4.51 4.74 14.40
CA ARG A 47 4.34 5.80 13.40
C ARG A 47 2.87 6.11 13.13
N GLY A 48 1.94 5.39 13.75
CA GLY A 48 0.50 5.51 13.58
C GLY A 48 -0.13 4.29 12.92
N GLN A 49 -1.44 4.12 13.14
CA GLN A 49 -2.20 3.00 12.58
C GLN A 49 -2.11 2.98 11.05
N SER A 50 -1.82 1.81 10.51
CA SER A 50 -1.76 1.58 9.07
C SER A 50 -2.28 0.19 8.72
N CYS A 51 -2.53 -0.05 7.45
CA CYS A 51 -2.91 -1.36 6.93
C CYS A 51 -2.20 -1.65 5.61
N LEU A 52 -2.04 -2.94 5.30
CA LEU A 52 -1.66 -3.44 4.00
C LEU A 52 -2.93 -3.84 3.23
N ILE A 53 -3.12 -3.21 2.08
CA ILE A 53 -4.18 -3.53 1.12
C ILE A 53 -3.58 -4.37 -0.02
N LEU A 54 -4.28 -5.44 -0.41
CA LEU A 54 -4.08 -6.12 -1.67
C LEU A 54 -5.18 -5.70 -2.63
N GLY A 55 -4.78 -5.07 -3.73
CA GLY A 55 -5.67 -4.69 -4.82
C GLY A 55 -5.15 -5.15 -6.17
N TYR A 56 -5.94 -4.88 -7.21
CA TYR A 56 -5.64 -5.33 -8.56
C TYR A 56 -5.80 -4.19 -9.56
N SER A 57 -4.87 -4.09 -10.51
CA SER A 57 -5.02 -3.24 -11.69
C SER A 57 -4.31 -3.86 -12.89
N GLN A 58 -4.93 -3.80 -14.08
CA GLN A 58 -4.34 -4.33 -15.32
C GLN A 58 -3.78 -5.76 -15.18
N ASN A 59 -4.52 -6.66 -14.50
CA ASN A 59 -4.12 -8.05 -14.19
C ASN A 59 -2.87 -8.19 -13.29
N ARG A 60 -2.47 -7.13 -12.59
CA ARG A 60 -1.35 -7.13 -11.63
C ARG A 60 -1.89 -7.02 -10.21
N GLN A 61 -1.27 -7.77 -9.30
CA GLN A 61 -1.48 -7.66 -7.86
C GLN A 61 -0.64 -6.51 -7.31
N ILE A 62 -1.25 -5.62 -6.55
CA ILE A 62 -0.59 -4.43 -6.01
C ILE A 62 -0.78 -4.40 -4.49
N HIS A 63 0.34 -4.37 -3.78
CA HIS A 63 0.40 -4.16 -2.34
C HIS A 63 0.55 -2.69 -2.02
N ILE A 64 -0.31 -2.19 -1.16
CA ILE A 64 -0.37 -0.78 -0.78
C ILE A 64 -0.40 -0.70 0.73
N VAL A 65 0.60 -0.04 1.33
CA VAL A 65 0.53 0.28 2.75
C VAL A 65 0.05 1.71 2.88
N CYS A 66 -1.06 1.92 3.58
CA CYS A 66 -1.57 3.24 3.87
C CYS A 66 -1.95 3.39 5.34
N GLY A 67 -1.91 4.62 5.83
CA GLY A 67 -2.37 4.98 7.17
C GLY A 67 -2.91 6.41 7.18
N TYR A 68 -3.20 6.92 8.37
CA TYR A 68 -3.70 8.28 8.53
C TYR A 68 -2.59 9.25 8.94
N THR A 69 -2.68 10.49 8.43
CA THR A 69 -1.87 11.61 8.92
C THR A 69 -2.48 12.22 10.17
N SER A 70 -1.75 13.12 10.83
CA SER A 70 -2.28 13.89 11.98
C SER A 70 -3.47 14.80 11.64
N ILE A 71 -3.72 15.07 10.36
CA ILE A 71 -4.86 15.85 9.86
C ILE A 71 -5.94 14.97 9.21
N ASN A 72 -5.95 13.66 9.51
CA ASN A 72 -6.92 12.67 9.02
C ASN A 72 -6.96 12.50 7.49
N TRP A 73 -5.86 12.77 6.80
CA TRP A 73 -5.71 12.39 5.38
C TRP A 73 -5.16 10.98 5.28
N ILE A 74 -5.51 10.28 4.21
CA ILE A 74 -4.85 9.00 3.90
C ILE A 74 -3.45 9.31 3.38
N ARG A 75 -2.44 8.63 3.91
CA ARG A 75 -1.08 8.66 3.38
C ARG A 75 -0.72 7.28 2.84
N VAL A 76 -0.38 7.21 1.56
CA VAL A 76 0.24 6.03 0.96
C VAL A 76 1.71 6.00 1.38
N ILE A 77 2.05 5.05 2.25
CA ILE A 77 3.38 4.89 2.85
C ILE A 77 4.31 4.16 1.89
N THR A 78 3.82 3.10 1.24
CA THR A 78 4.55 2.39 0.17
C THR A 78 3.55 1.69 -0.76
N VAL A 79 3.98 1.40 -1.99
CA VAL A 79 3.21 0.63 -2.97
C VAL A 79 4.18 -0.21 -3.81
N TYR A 80 3.88 -1.49 -4.02
CA TYR A 80 4.78 -2.40 -4.73
C TYR A 80 4.04 -3.64 -5.25
N ILE A 81 4.69 -4.40 -6.13
CA ILE A 81 4.19 -5.71 -6.57
C ILE A 81 4.72 -6.79 -5.61
N PRO A 82 3.87 -7.63 -5.00
CA PRO A 82 4.35 -8.70 -4.12
C PRO A 82 5.24 -9.67 -4.90
N LYS A 83 6.44 -9.92 -4.39
CA LYS A 83 7.46 -10.77 -5.02
C LYS A 83 8.10 -11.70 -3.99
N PRO A 84 8.54 -12.90 -4.40
CA PRO A 84 9.48 -13.71 -3.63
C PRO A 84 10.79 -12.95 -3.36
N PRO A 85 11.51 -13.26 -2.26
CA PRO A 85 11.20 -14.28 -1.26
C PRO A 85 10.25 -13.80 -0.17
N LYS A 86 9.88 -12.51 -0.16
CA LYS A 86 9.05 -11.92 0.90
C LYS A 86 7.62 -12.46 0.87
N TRP A 87 7.11 -12.73 -0.32
CA TRP A 87 5.75 -13.20 -0.57
C TRP A 87 5.82 -14.54 -1.33
N ILE A 88 5.11 -15.55 -0.83
CA ILE A 88 4.97 -16.86 -1.49
C ILE A 88 4.02 -16.71 -2.68
N ASP A 89 2.90 -16.02 -2.45
CA ASP A 89 1.93 -15.55 -3.43
C ASP A 89 1.48 -14.14 -3.04
N GLU A 90 0.51 -13.55 -3.73
CA GLU A 90 0.06 -12.18 -3.43
C GLU A 90 -0.61 -12.02 -2.06
N ARG A 91 -0.99 -13.11 -1.38
CA ARG A 91 -1.67 -13.05 -0.07
C ARG A 91 -0.81 -13.53 1.09
N MET A 92 0.07 -14.50 0.85
CA MET A 92 0.81 -15.19 1.90
C MET A 92 2.26 -14.74 1.94
N ARG A 93 2.61 -14.06 3.03
CA ARG A 93 4.01 -13.71 3.32
C ARG A 93 4.82 -14.96 3.62
N ALA A 94 6.04 -15.04 3.11
CA ALA A 94 6.97 -16.05 3.57
C ALA A 94 7.22 -15.85 5.06
N LYS A 95 7.13 -16.93 5.85
CA LYS A 95 7.62 -16.90 7.22
C LYS A 95 9.05 -16.42 7.15
N ARG A 96 9.42 -15.41 7.95
CA ARG A 96 10.83 -15.14 8.20
C ARG A 96 11.39 -16.48 8.64
N GLY A 97 12.29 -17.06 7.84
CA GLY A 97 13.08 -18.18 8.31
C GLY A 97 13.62 -17.77 9.66
N ASN A 98 13.45 -18.64 10.65
CA ASN A 98 14.15 -18.49 11.91
C ASN A 98 15.63 -18.44 11.53
N SER A 99 16.19 -17.25 11.35
CA SER A 99 17.60 -17.02 11.55
C SER A 99 17.76 -17.11 13.05
N ASP A 100 17.84 -18.37 13.48
CA ASP A 100 18.04 -18.85 14.83
C ASP A 100 19.24 -18.16 15.48
N ALA A 101 19.13 -18.00 16.81
CA ALA A 101 20.20 -18.02 17.81
C ALA A 101 21.26 -16.89 17.79
#